data_AF-A0A359MR10-F1
#
_entry.id   AF-A0A359MR10-F1
#
_cell.length_a   1.000
_cell.length_b   1.000
_cell.length_c   1.000
_cell.angle_alpha   90.00
_cell.angle_beta   90.00
_cell.angle_gamma   90.00
#
_symmetry.space_group_name_H-M   'P 1'
#
loop_
_entity.id
_entity.type
_entity.pdbx_description
1 polymer ?
#
loop_
_entity_poly.entity_id
_entity_poly.type
_entity_poly.pdbx_seq_one_letter_code
_entity_poly.pdbx_strand_id
1 'polypeptide(L)'
;MGEKSGFFSKLVHGLAKTRNSIANGIDALFSGFSSIDEDFYEELEEILIMADLGINTTTSILENLRAKVKEQKINDPSQCRQLLISSMKEQMELKENAYEFENRKSVVLLIGVNGVGKTTSVG
;
A
#
# COMPACT_ATOMS: atom_id res chain seq x y z
N MET A 1 -1.21 -23.11 -28.02
CA MET A 1 -1.71 -21.79 -27.57
C MET A 1 -1.07 -21.50 -26.21
N GLY A 2 -0.02 -20.69 -26.17
CA GLY A 2 0.61 -20.31 -24.91
C GLY A 2 -0.31 -19.36 -24.15
N GLU A 3 -0.65 -19.70 -22.91
CA GLU A 3 -1.37 -18.80 -22.01
C GLU A 3 -0.62 -17.47 -21.95
N LYS A 4 -1.28 -16.40 -22.40
CA LYS A 4 -0.84 -15.05 -22.06
C LYS A 4 -0.97 -14.95 -20.54
N SER A 5 0.13 -15.15 -19.81
CA SER A 5 0.26 -14.68 -18.42
C SER A 5 -0.31 -13.26 -18.37
N GLY A 6 -1.50 -13.14 -17.76
CA GLY A 6 -2.28 -11.91 -17.79
C GLY A 6 -1.52 -10.77 -17.12
N PHE A 7 -1.81 -9.52 -17.50
CA PHE A 7 -1.21 -8.32 -16.90
C PHE A 7 -1.19 -8.40 -15.35
N PHE A 8 -2.27 -8.87 -14.75
CA PHE A 8 -2.37 -9.05 -13.31
C PHE A 8 -1.38 -10.08 -12.75
N SER A 9 -1.14 -11.19 -13.45
CA SER A 9 -0.15 -12.21 -13.05
C SER A 9 1.26 -11.62 -13.05
N LYS A 10 1.60 -10.79 -14.05
CA LYS A 10 2.89 -10.09 -14.11
C LYS A 10 3.04 -9.07 -12.97
N LEU A 11 1.97 -8.32 -12.67
CA LEU A 11 1.95 -7.36 -11.56
C LEU A 11 2.16 -8.06 -10.22
N VAL A 12 1.40 -9.13 -9.94
CA VAL A 12 1.53 -9.91 -8.71
C VAL A 12 2.93 -10.50 -8.58
N HIS A 13 3.51 -10.99 -9.69
CA HIS A 13 4.87 -11.53 -9.69
C HIS A 13 5.92 -10.45 -9.42
N GLY A 14 5.79 -9.28 -10.05
CA GLY A 14 6.68 -8.13 -9.83
C GLY A 14 6.65 -7.60 -8.39
N LEU A 15 5.50 -7.73 -7.71
CA LEU A 15 5.31 -7.31 -6.31
C LEU A 15 5.61 -8.42 -5.29
N ALA A 16 6.00 -9.62 -5.73
CA ALA A 16 6.12 -10.78 -4.83
C ALA A 16 7.11 -10.55 -3.68
N LYS A 17 8.23 -9.87 -3.94
CA LYS A 17 9.23 -9.58 -2.91
C LYS A 17 8.68 -8.62 -1.83
N THR A 18 8.11 -7.50 -2.25
CA THR A 18 7.47 -6.52 -1.35
C THR A 18 6.34 -7.16 -0.57
N ARG A 19 5.49 -7.94 -1.24
CA ARG A 19 4.41 -8.69 -0.58
C ARG A 19 4.97 -9.59 0.51
N ASN A 20 6.03 -10.36 0.24
CA ASN A 20 6.57 -11.28 1.26
C ASN A 20 7.15 -10.50 2.45
N SER A 21 7.87 -9.40 2.23
CA SER A 21 8.43 -8.59 3.31
C SER A 21 7.35 -7.96 4.20
N ILE A 22 6.31 -7.39 3.59
CA ILE A 22 5.24 -6.70 4.33
C ILE A 22 4.25 -7.71 4.94
N ALA A 23 3.78 -8.68 4.15
CA ALA A 23 2.75 -9.61 4.60
C ALA A 23 3.25 -10.47 5.76
N ASN A 24 4.51 -10.90 5.75
CA ASN A 24 5.04 -11.71 6.84
C ASN A 24 5.09 -10.94 8.17
N GLY A 25 5.52 -9.67 8.16
CA GLY A 25 5.54 -8.83 9.37
C GLY A 25 4.13 -8.56 9.88
N ILE A 26 3.22 -8.19 8.98
CA ILE A 26 1.81 -7.97 9.30
C ILE A 26 1.15 -9.24 9.86
N ASP A 27 1.32 -10.38 9.20
CA ASP A 27 0.71 -11.64 9.63
C ASP A 27 1.28 -12.10 10.99
N ALA A 28 2.58 -11.85 11.25
CA ALA A 28 3.19 -12.09 12.56
C ALA A 28 2.56 -11.21 13.66
N LEU A 29 2.45 -9.90 13.43
CA LEU A 29 1.80 -8.95 14.35
C LEU A 29 0.38 -9.41 14.70
N PHE A 30 -0.45 -9.70 13.68
CA PHE A 30 -1.84 -10.10 13.89
C PHE A 30 -2.00 -11.48 14.55
N SER A 31 -0.97 -12.31 14.53
CA SER A 31 -0.95 -13.59 15.24
C SER A 31 -0.40 -13.50 16.67
N GLY A 32 0.44 -12.49 16.95
CA GLY A 32 1.12 -12.29 18.23
C GLY A 32 0.30 -11.50 19.26
N PHE A 33 -0.57 -10.61 18.80
CA PHE A 33 -1.38 -9.75 19.66
C PHE A 33 -2.80 -10.27 19.84
N SER A 34 -3.27 -10.25 21.08
CA SER A 34 -4.66 -10.61 21.44
C SER A 34 -5.59 -9.40 21.53
N SER A 35 -5.01 -8.19 21.53
CA SER A 35 -5.69 -6.90 21.70
C SER A 35 -5.12 -5.87 20.72
N ILE A 36 -5.93 -4.84 20.45
CA ILE A 36 -5.53 -3.67 19.64
C ILE A 36 -5.23 -2.52 20.61
N ASP A 37 -4.05 -2.55 21.21
CA ASP A 37 -3.55 -1.57 22.18
C ASP A 37 -2.43 -0.70 21.57
N GLU A 38 -1.81 0.17 22.37
CA GLU A 38 -0.76 1.05 21.88
C GLU A 38 0.47 0.28 21.37
N ASP A 39 0.87 -0.78 22.06
CA ASP A 39 1.98 -1.65 21.65
C ASP A 39 1.71 -2.25 20.25
N PHE A 40 0.48 -2.71 19.99
CA PHE A 40 0.08 -3.18 18.66
C PHE A 40 0.27 -2.10 17.57
N TYR A 41 -0.09 -0.85 17.86
CA TYR A 41 0.03 0.24 16.90
C TYR A 41 1.49 0.68 16.69
N GLU A 42 2.31 0.65 17.73
CA GLU A 42 3.75 0.95 17.63
C GLU A 42 4.47 -0.08 16.75
N GLU A 43 4.21 -1.38 16.95
CA GLU A 43 4.83 -2.42 16.11
C GLU A 43 4.30 -2.37 14.67
N LEU A 44 3.01 -2.04 14.48
CA LEU A 44 2.47 -1.81 13.15
C LEU A 44 3.14 -0.60 12.45
N GLU A 45 3.41 0.48 13.17
CA GLU A 45 4.13 1.64 12.65
C GLU A 45 5.53 1.26 12.16
N GLU A 46 6.28 0.52 12.98
CA GLU A 46 7.62 0.05 12.64
C GLU A 46 7.61 -0.80 11.35
N ILE A 47 6.69 -1.77 11.25
CA ILE A 47 6.54 -2.63 10.07
C ILE A 47 6.28 -1.79 8.81
N LEU A 48 5.41 -0.77 8.89
CA LEU A 48 5.07 0.08 7.75
C LEU A 48 6.22 1.02 7.36
N ILE A 49 6.99 1.53 8.33
CA ILE A 49 8.17 2.35 8.04
C ILE A 49 9.27 1.50 7.39
N MET A 50 9.53 0.30 7.90
CA MET A 50 10.49 -0.65 7.32
C MET A 50 10.12 -1.10 5.90
N ALA A 51 8.85 -0.96 5.54
CA ALA A 51 8.31 -1.28 4.22
C ALA A 51 8.44 -0.14 3.20
N ASP A 52 9.23 0.90 3.49
CA ASP A 52 9.45 2.08 2.63
C ASP A 52 8.21 2.99 2.43
N LEU A 53 7.20 2.95 3.32
CA LEU A 53 6.06 3.88 3.22
C LEU A 53 6.42 5.30 3.68
N GLY A 54 7.43 5.43 4.54
CA GLY A 54 7.84 6.69 5.16
C GLY A 54 6.90 7.17 6.26
N ILE A 55 7.42 8.04 7.14
CA ILE A 55 6.77 8.47 8.38
C ILE A 55 5.38 9.08 8.11
N ASN A 56 5.30 10.11 7.27
CA ASN A 56 4.06 10.85 7.03
C ASN A 56 2.91 9.96 6.53
N THR A 57 3.21 9.05 5.60
CA THR A 57 2.22 8.12 5.04
C THR A 57 1.76 7.13 6.10
N THR A 58 2.70 6.55 6.85
CA THR A 58 2.40 5.61 7.93
C THR A 58 1.52 6.27 8.99
N THR A 59 1.90 7.45 9.48
CA THR A 59 1.11 8.19 10.49
C THR A 59 -0.32 8.43 9.99
N SER A 60 -0.49 8.89 8.74
CA SER A 60 -1.83 9.14 8.18
C SER A 60 -2.69 7.86 8.09
N ILE A 61 -2.07 6.73 7.71
CA ILE A 61 -2.76 5.43 7.68
C ILE A 61 -3.19 5.00 9.09
N LEU A 62 -2.31 5.15 10.09
CA LEU A 62 -2.58 4.73 11.46
C LEU A 62 -3.63 5.60 12.16
N GLU A 63 -3.62 6.91 11.93
CA GLU A 63 -4.65 7.82 12.44
C GLU A 63 -6.03 7.45 11.88
N ASN A 64 -6.13 7.20 10.56
CA ASN A 64 -7.36 6.74 9.93
C ASN A 64 -7.82 5.37 10.46
N LEU A 65 -6.88 4.44 10.65
CA LEU A 65 -7.16 3.13 11.23
C LEU A 65 -7.70 3.23 12.66
N ARG A 66 -7.03 4.00 13.53
CA ARG A 66 -7.45 4.23 14.93
C ARG A 66 -8.85 4.82 15.01
N ALA A 67 -9.16 5.79 14.14
CA ALA A 67 -10.49 6.39 14.05
C ALA A 67 -11.55 5.34 13.71
N LYS A 68 -11.31 4.51 12.70
CA LYS A 68 -12.24 3.44 12.26
C LYS A 68 -12.41 2.34 13.31
N VAL A 69 -11.31 1.89 13.92
CA VAL A 69 -11.34 0.88 15.00
C VAL A 69 -12.21 1.39 16.16
N LYS A 70 -12.06 2.65 16.54
CA LYS A 70 -12.85 3.29 17.60
C LYS A 70 -14.32 3.45 17.21
N GLU A 71 -14.61 3.93 16.01
CA GLU A 71 -15.97 4.13 15.50
C GLU A 71 -16.75 2.80 15.41
N GLN A 72 -16.11 1.77 14.88
CA GLN A 72 -16.72 0.45 14.66
C GLN A 72 -16.59 -0.49 15.87
N LYS A 73 -15.94 -0.03 16.96
CA LYS A 73 -15.71 -0.78 18.20
C LYS A 73 -15.04 -2.15 17.94
N ILE A 74 -14.05 -2.16 17.06
CA ILE A 74 -13.32 -3.38 16.71
C ILE A 74 -12.37 -3.73 17.86
N ASN A 75 -12.47 -4.96 18.35
CA ASN A 75 -11.56 -5.52 19.35
C ASN A 75 -10.82 -6.75 18.84
N ASP A 76 -11.18 -7.24 17.65
CA ASP A 76 -10.58 -8.41 17.01
C ASP A 76 -9.48 -7.96 16.04
N PRO A 77 -8.20 -8.35 16.26
CA PRO A 77 -7.11 -8.06 15.35
C PRO A 77 -7.40 -8.49 13.91
N SER A 78 -8.11 -9.61 13.69
CA SER A 78 -8.42 -10.09 12.34
C SER A 78 -9.30 -9.11 11.53
N GLN A 79 -10.23 -8.43 12.20
CA GLN A 79 -11.07 -7.38 11.63
C GLN A 79 -10.29 -6.08 11.41
N CYS A 80 -9.37 -5.75 12.32
CA CYS A 80 -8.46 -4.61 12.17
C CYS A 80 -7.59 -4.72 10.91
N ARG A 81 -7.15 -5.93 10.54
CA ARG A 81 -6.42 -6.16 9.28
C ARG A 81 -7.20 -5.73 8.04
N GLN A 82 -8.51 -5.97 8.00
CA GLN A 82 -9.35 -5.52 6.88
C GLN A 82 -9.48 -3.99 6.86
N LEU A 83 -9.59 -3.36 8.03
CA LEU A 83 -9.60 -1.91 8.14
C LEU A 83 -8.28 -1.28 7.69
N LEU A 84 -7.13 -1.85 8.05
CA LEU A 84 -5.82 -1.39 7.58
C LEU A 84 -5.76 -1.38 6.05
N ILE A 85 -6.19 -2.47 5.41
CA ILE A 85 -6.25 -2.56 3.94
C ILE A 85 -7.18 -1.48 3.36
N SER A 86 -8.32 -1.21 4.01
CA SER A 86 -9.25 -0.15 3.59
C SER A 86 -8.60 1.24 3.69
N SER A 87 -7.92 1.54 4.80
CA SER A 87 -7.23 2.80 5.05
C SER A 87 -6.12 3.04 4.03
N MET A 88 -5.36 2.00 3.68
CA MET A 88 -4.35 2.07 2.61
C MET A 88 -4.97 2.36 1.24
N LYS A 89 -6.11 1.72 0.92
CA LYS A 89 -6.80 1.93 -0.37
C LYS A 89 -7.33 3.36 -0.52
N GLU A 90 -7.87 3.94 0.56
CA GLU A 90 -8.34 5.32 0.56
C GLU A 90 -7.22 6.31 0.25
N GLN A 91 -6.01 6.07 0.76
CA GLN A 91 -4.84 6.90 0.45
C GLN A 91 -4.39 6.79 -1.03
N MET A 92 -4.81 5.74 -1.73
CA MET A 92 -4.51 5.52 -3.14
C MET A 92 -5.62 6.02 -4.09
N GLU A 93 -6.67 6.64 -3.57
CA GLU A 93 -7.77 7.13 -4.40
C GLU A 93 -7.32 8.24 -5.35
N LEU A 94 -7.60 8.06 -6.64
CA LEU A 94 -7.20 9.00 -7.68
C LEU A 94 -8.31 10.01 -7.93
N LYS A 95 -7.93 11.24 -8.27
CA LYS A 95 -8.88 12.26 -8.72
C LYS A 95 -9.54 11.82 -10.04
N GLU A 96 -10.80 12.19 -10.25
CA GLU A 96 -11.58 11.81 -11.44
C GLU A 96 -10.88 12.14 -12.76
N ASN A 97 -10.05 13.19 -12.78
CA ASN A 97 -9.33 13.64 -13.97
C ASN A 97 -7.90 13.11 -14.10
N ALA A 98 -7.46 12.16 -13.27
CA ALA A 98 -6.08 11.66 -13.25
C ALA A 98 -5.60 11.14 -14.62
N TYR A 99 -6.52 10.65 -15.46
CA TYR A 99 -6.23 10.05 -16.78
C TYR A 99 -6.77 10.87 -17.96
N GLU A 100 -7.22 12.12 -17.74
CA GLU A 100 -7.76 12.96 -18.82
C GLU A 100 -6.76 13.16 -19.97
N PHE A 101 -5.46 13.14 -19.68
CA PHE A 101 -4.38 13.30 -20.65
C PHE A 101 -4.36 12.22 -21.74
N GLU A 102 -4.97 11.04 -21.49
CA GLU A 102 -5.06 9.95 -22.48
C GLU A 102 -6.08 10.24 -23.58
N ASN A 103 -7.07 11.09 -23.30
CA ASN A 103 -8.21 11.35 -24.20
C ASN A 103 -8.03 12.60 -25.08
N ARG A 104 -6.83 13.21 -25.08
CA ARG A 104 -6.50 14.38 -25.90
C ARG A 104 -5.04 14.38 -26.31
N LYS A 105 -4.69 15.22 -27.27
CA LYS A 105 -3.29 15.45 -27.64
C LYS A 105 -2.56 16.12 -26.46
N SER A 106 -1.68 15.37 -25.82
CA SER A 106 -0.92 15.76 -24.63
C SER A 106 0.58 15.79 -24.93
N VAL A 107 1.32 16.70 -24.28
CA VAL A 107 2.79 16.68 -24.23
C VAL A 107 3.21 16.18 -22.85
N VAL A 108 3.94 15.08 -22.79
CA VAL A 108 4.44 14.50 -21.53
C VAL A 108 5.94 14.77 -21.41
N LEU A 109 6.33 15.61 -20.44
CA LEU A 109 7.72 15.91 -20.14
C LEU A 109 8.22 14.96 -19.04
N LEU A 110 9.13 14.06 -19.37
CA LEU A 110 9.77 13.17 -18.38
C LEU A 110 11.05 13.80 -17.84
N ILE A 111 11.11 13.97 -16.51
CA ILE A 111 12.24 14.53 -15.79
C ILE A 111 12.79 13.52 -14.76
N GLY A 112 14.08 13.63 -14.42
CA GLY A 112 14.73 12.77 -13.42
C GLY A 112 16.24 12.67 -13.63
N VAL A 113 16.96 12.16 -12.63
CA VAL A 113 18.43 11.99 -12.69
C VAL A 113 18.83 10.84 -13.63
N ASN A 114 20.11 10.75 -14.00
CA ASN A 114 20.59 9.66 -14.87
C ASN A 114 20.48 8.30 -14.17
N GLY A 115 20.08 7.26 -14.89
CA GLY A 115 20.00 5.88 -14.38
C GLY A 115 18.66 5.44 -13.77
N VAL A 116 17.68 6.33 -13.54
CA VAL A 116 16.35 5.96 -12.96
C VAL A 116 15.36 5.35 -13.97
N GLY A 117 15.83 4.99 -15.16
CA GLY A 117 15.00 4.33 -16.17
C GLY A 117 14.19 5.23 -17.11
N LYS A 118 14.44 6.55 -17.16
CA LYS A 118 13.69 7.49 -18.03
C LYS A 118 13.50 7.01 -19.48
N THR A 119 14.58 6.56 -20.14
CA THR A 119 14.54 6.08 -21.54
C THR A 119 13.80 4.74 -21.64
N THR A 120 13.97 3.86 -20.67
CA THR A 120 13.29 2.56 -20.59
C THR A 120 11.79 2.70 -20.35
N SER A 121 11.35 3.72 -19.62
CA SER A 121 9.93 3.95 -19.35
C SER A 121 9.16 4.55 -20.54
N VAL A 122 9.85 5.19 -21.50
CA VAL A 122 9.23 5.78 -22.71
C VAL A 122 9.13 4.78 -23.86
N GLY A 123 10.13 3.91 -23.99
CA GLY A 123 10.18 2.89 -25.04
C GLY A 123 9.24 1.72 -24.77
#